data_AF-A0A2E2D347-F1
#
_entry.id   AF-A0A2E2D347-F1
#
_cell.length_a   1.000
_cell.length_b   1.000
_cell.length_c   1.000
_cell.angle_alpha   90.00
_cell.angle_beta   90.00
_cell.angle_gamma   90.00
#
_symmetry.space_group_name_H-M   'P 1'
#
loop_
_entity.id
_entity.type
_entity.pdbx_description
1 polymer ?
#
loop_
_entity_poly.entity_id
_entity_poly.type
_entity_poly.pdbx_seq_one_letter_code
_entity_poly.pdbx_strand_id
1 'polypeptide(L)' 'MNDQDLIKSLANTLISQYGDDAEAVAMLRAAEHAADLNKDEWIKWEKVINQIHVMNESPNLDG' A
#
# COMPACT_ATOMS: atom_id res chain seq x y z
N MET A 1 5.84 9.70 14.05
CA MET A 1 4.90 9.37 12.97
C MET A 1 4.06 8.21 13.46
N ASN A 2 2.74 8.28 13.32
CA ASN A 2 1.86 7.16 13.67
C ASN A 2 1.85 6.14 12.53
N ASP A 3 1.55 4.87 12.81
CA ASP A 3 1.54 3.79 11.81
C ASP A 3 0.65 4.12 10.62
N GLN A 4 -0.49 4.78 10.85
CA GLN A 4 -1.41 5.20 9.77
C GLN A 4 -0.81 6.24 8.83
N ASP A 5 0.00 7.19 9.33
CA ASP A 5 0.64 8.21 8.47
C ASP A 5 1.71 7.59 7.57
N LEU A 6 2.41 6.58 8.09
CA LEU A 6 3.38 5.80 7.34
C LEU A 6 2.69 4.98 6.23
N ILE A 7 1.60 4.28 6.55
CA ILE A 7 0.83 3.51 5.58
C ILE A 7 0.32 4.41 4.45
N LYS A 8 -0.24 5.58 4.77
CA LYS A 8 -0.69 6.55 3.77
C LYS A 8 0.46 7.10 2.92
N SER A 9 1.60 7.40 3.53
CA SER A 9 2.78 7.88 2.78
C SER A 9 3.30 6.82 1.82
N LEU A 10 3.36 5.55 2.24
CA LEU A 10 3.75 4.44 1.38
C LEU A 10 2.75 4.23 0.23
N ALA A 11 1.45 4.25 0.51
CA ALA A 11 0.40 4.14 -0.50
C ALA A 11 0.52 5.26 -1.54
N ASN A 12 0.61 6.53 -1.11
CA ASN A 12 0.79 7.68 -2.00
C ASN A 12 2.09 7.56 -2.83
N THR A 13 3.17 7.09 -2.22
CA THR A 13 4.45 6.89 -2.90
C THR A 13 4.32 5.85 -4.01
N LEU A 14 3.65 4.74 -3.74
CA LEU A 14 3.42 3.70 -4.74
C LEU A 14 2.51 4.17 -5.86
N ILE A 15 1.39 4.83 -5.55
CA ILE A 15 0.49 5.40 -6.56
C ILE A 15 1.24 6.41 -7.44
N SER A 16 2.07 7.27 -6.85
CA SER A 16 2.85 8.25 -7.60
C SER A 16 3.91 7.62 -8.51
N GLN A 17 4.45 6.45 -8.18
CA GLN A 17 5.51 5.79 -8.95
C GLN A 17 4.98 4.82 -10.00
N TYR A 18 3.91 4.09 -9.66
CA TYR A 18 3.42 2.94 -10.41
C TYR A 18 2.00 3.14 -10.93
N GLY A 19 1.29 4.21 -10.54
CA GLY A 19 -0.07 4.48 -10.98
C GLY A 19 -1.01 3.31 -10.67
N ASP A 20 -1.65 2.78 -11.71
CA ASP A 20 -2.56 1.63 -11.64
C ASP A 20 -1.88 0.35 -11.12
N ASP A 21 -0.56 0.21 -11.30
CA ASP A 21 0.20 -0.95 -10.84
C ASP A 21 0.60 -0.89 -9.36
N ALA A 22 0.29 0.20 -8.66
CA ALA A 22 0.69 0.41 -7.26
C ALA A 22 0.23 -0.72 -6.32
N GLU A 23 -1.00 -1.21 -6.51
CA GLU A 23 -1.55 -2.30 -5.70
C GLU A 23 -0.82 -3.61 -5.97
N ALA A 24 -0.50 -3.91 -7.24
CA ALA A 24 0.28 -5.09 -7.63
C ALA A 24 1.69 -5.06 -7.03
N VAL A 25 2.35 -3.89 -7.03
CA VAL A 25 3.67 -3.72 -6.40
C VAL A 25 3.60 -3.94 -4.89
N ALA A 26 2.56 -3.42 -4.22
CA ALA A 26 2.35 -3.66 -2.79
C ALA A 26 2.08 -5.14 -2.47
N MET A 27 1.33 -5.84 -3.32
CA MET A 27 1.10 -7.28 -3.21
C MET A 27 2.39 -8.10 -3.35
N LEU A 28 3.27 -7.76 -4.30
CA LEU A 28 4.56 -8.42 -4.45
C LEU A 28 5.45 -8.25 -3.22
N ARG A 29 5.47 -7.04 -2.63
CA ARG A 29 6.18 -6.77 -1.37
C ARG A 29 5.62 -7.59 -0.21
N ALA A 30 4.29 -7.66 -0.08
CA ALA A 30 3.64 -8.47 0.95
C ALA A 30 4.00 -9.96 0.81
N ALA A 31 3.99 -10.48 -0.42
CA ALA A 31 4.34 -11.86 -0.72
C ALA A 31 5.82 -12.18 -0.40
N GLU A 32 6.74 -11.27 -0.72
CA GLU A 32 8.17 -11.39 -0.38
C GLU A 32 8.36 -11.52 1.14
N HIS A 33 7.77 -10.60 1.92
CA HIS A 33 7.89 -10.65 3.38
C HIS A 33 7.19 -11.85 4.02
N ALA A 34 6.08 -12.32 3.43
CA ALA A 34 5.43 -13.55 3.87
C ALA A 34 6.31 -14.79 3.61
N ALA A 35 6.99 -14.86 2.46
CA ALA A 35 7.93 -15.93 2.13
C ALA A 35 9.15 -15.94 3.08
N ASP A 36 9.60 -14.76 3.50
CA ASP A 36 10.70 -14.58 4.46
C ASP A 36 10.29 -14.78 5.93
N LEU A 37 9.03 -15.17 6.20
CA LEU A 37 8.46 -15.29 7.55
C LEU A 37 8.51 -13.99 8.36
N ASN A 38 8.62 -12.84 7.69
CA ASN A 38 8.62 -11.51 8.31
C ASN A 38 7.17 -11.01 8.46
N LYS A 39 6.51 -11.48 9.51
CA LYS A 39 5.09 -11.21 9.76
C LYS A 39 4.78 -9.72 9.96
N ASP A 40 5.65 -8.97 10.63
CA ASP A 40 5.42 -7.55 10.90
C ASP A 40 5.41 -6.74 9.60
N GLU A 41 6.37 -6.97 8.71
CA GLU A 41 6.40 -6.32 7.40
C GLU A 41 5.26 -6.80 6.50
N TRP A 42 4.93 -8.09 6.50
CA TRP A 42 3.78 -8.61 5.76
C TRP A 42 2.50 -7.88 6.16
N ILE A 43 2.18 -7.80 7.45
CA ILE A 43 0.99 -7.10 7.96
C ILE A 43 1.03 -5.60 7.60
N LYS A 44 2.21 -4.97 7.59
CA LYS A 44 2.35 -3.58 7.15
C LYS A 44 1.92 -3.44 5.70
N TRP A 45 2.39 -4.30 4.81
CA TRP A 45 2.06 -4.24 3.38
C TRP A 45 0.59 -4.58 3.09
N GLU A 46 -0.03 -5.49 3.84
CA GLU A 46 -1.50 -5.72 3.78
C GLU A 46 -2.29 -4.43 4.06
N LYS A 47 -1.84 -3.64 5.05
CA LYS A 47 -2.47 -2.33 5.34
C LYS A 47 -2.21 -1.31 4.22
N VAL A 48 -1.04 -1.34 3.57
CA VAL A 48 -0.75 -0.49 2.41
C VAL A 48 -1.63 -0.84 1.22
N ILE A 49 -1.81 -2.13 0.92
CA ILE A 49 -2.69 -2.61 -0.16
C ILE A 49 -4.11 -2.08 0.05
N ASN A 50 -4.68 -2.30 1.24
CA ASN A 50 -6.00 -1.79 1.58
C ASN A 50 -6.09 -0.26 1.47
N GLN A 51 -5.04 0.48 1.85
CA GLN A 51 -5.02 1.93 1.74
C GLN A 51 -4.98 2.41 0.29
N ILE A 52 -4.22 1.75 -0.59
CA ILE A 52 -4.19 2.01 -2.03
C ILE A 52 -5.56 1.74 -2.64
N HIS A 53 -6.17 0.61 -2.31
CA HIS A 53 -7.51 0.25 -2.76
C HIS A 53 -8.53 1.33 -2.39
N VAL A 54 -8.57 1.76 -1.12
CA VAL A 54 -9.44 2.84 -0.65
C VAL A 54 -9.18 4.16 -1.39
N MET A 55 -7.92 4.50 -1.67
CA MET A 55 -7.55 5.72 -2.41
C MET A 55 -7.99 5.67 -3.87
N ASN A 56 -7.92 4.50 -4.51
CA ASN A 56 -8.32 4.29 -5.90
C ASN A 56 -9.84 4.21 -6.06
N GLU A 57 -10.55 3.59 -5.10
CA GLU A 57 -12.02 3.51 -5.09
C GLU A 57 -12.71 4.79 -4.63
N SER A 58 -11.98 5.66 -3.91
CA SER A 58 -12.42 7.01 -3.56
C SER A 58 -11.65 8.05 -4.37
N PRO A 59 -11.81 8.12 -5.71
CA PRO A 59 -11.34 9.30 -6.41
C PRO A 59 -12.18 10.46 -5.89
N ASN A 60 -11.55 11.40 -5.18
CA ASN A 60 -12.19 12.68 -4.91
C ASN A 60 -12.50 13.30 -6.28
N LEU A 61 -13.78 13.23 -6.67
CA LEU A 61 -14.36 13.89 -7.84
C LEU A 61 -14.64 15.38 -7.53
N ASP A 62 -13.81 16.01 -6.72
CA ASP A 62 -13.85 17.46 -6.53
C ASP A 62 -13.10 18.10 -7.71
N GLY A 63 -13.77 18.10 -8.86
CA GLY A 63 -13.39 18.84 -10.06
C GLY A 63 -13.64 20.34 -9.94
#